data_AF-A0A8J4W8F2-F1
#
_entry.id   AF-A0A8J4W8F2-F1
#
_cell.length_a   1.000
_cell.length_b   1.000
_cell.length_c   1.000
_cell.angle_alpha   90.00
_cell.angle_beta   90.00
_cell.angle_gamma   90.00
#
_symmetry.space_group_name_H-M   'P 1'
#
loop_
_entity.id
_entity.type
_entity.pdbx_description
1 polymer ?
#
loop_
_entity_poly.entity_id
_entity_poly.type
_entity_poly.pdbx_seq_one_letter_code
_entity_poly.pdbx_strand_id
1 'polypeptide(L)'
;MLEYFASIPGTEEIRPQYNPATYMLEVIDDSIGRNVKDYSVEYTNSALCAKNRETVIFGTTFYQLSADSMKINSHIGLIYNNMDFIGVTNLMTMLKVACTERAVFYRERMSNYYGPLPYSLSVWFAEVPYLIVVIILFVTIEYWLVDWNDKADDFFFMFVFYLYTSACTYIGQWMSALMLNEKVANVAVGAISCLLNLFSGYLLPRTAMKVGYKWFTYLMPSSYLLTALMGVQFGDNQDIMTVT
;
A
#
# COMPACT_ATOMS: atom_id res chain seq x y z
N MET A 1 49.07 -16.52 -17.92
CA MET A 1 47.69 -16.92 -18.20
C MET A 1 47.32 -18.20 -17.45
N LEU A 2 48.10 -19.28 -17.52
CA LEU A 2 47.84 -20.51 -16.74
C LEU A 2 47.95 -20.30 -15.21
N GLU A 3 48.91 -19.51 -14.75
CA GLU A 3 49.04 -19.13 -13.32
C GLU A 3 47.85 -18.32 -12.80
N TYR A 4 47.18 -17.56 -13.67
CA TYR A 4 45.96 -16.83 -13.30
C TYR A 4 44.82 -17.80 -13.01
N PHE A 5 44.65 -18.84 -13.83
CA PHE A 5 43.65 -19.88 -13.58
C PHE A 5 43.98 -20.71 -12.33
N ALA A 6 45.25 -21.02 -12.07
CA ALA A 6 45.68 -21.70 -10.85
C ALA A 6 45.50 -20.85 -9.57
N SER A 7 45.44 -19.51 -9.70
CA SER A 7 45.20 -18.60 -8.57
C SER A 7 43.73 -18.52 -8.13
N ILE A 8 42.80 -19.11 -8.90
CA ILE A 8 41.37 -19.14 -8.57
C ILE A 8 41.13 -20.22 -7.48
N PRO A 9 40.47 -19.89 -6.36
CA PRO A 9 40.21 -20.87 -5.32
C PRO A 9 39.30 -22.00 -5.83
N GLY A 10 39.77 -23.24 -5.72
CA GLY A 10 39.00 -24.46 -6.08
C GLY A 10 39.29 -25.05 -7.47
N THR A 11 40.23 -24.52 -8.25
CA THR A 11 40.68 -25.13 -9.52
C THR A 11 41.91 -26.02 -9.31
N GLU A 12 41.92 -27.22 -9.88
CA GLU A 12 43.09 -28.13 -9.85
C GLU A 12 44.22 -27.61 -10.74
N GLU A 13 45.48 -27.79 -10.33
CA GLU A 13 46.65 -27.45 -11.16
C GLU A 13 46.75 -28.36 -12.40
N ILE A 14 47.23 -27.79 -13.52
CA ILE A 14 47.38 -28.52 -14.77
C ILE A 14 48.37 -29.69 -14.63
N ARG A 15 47.99 -30.88 -15.12
CA ARG A 15 48.86 -32.07 -15.11
C ARG A 15 50.01 -31.91 -16.11
N PRO A 16 51.22 -32.42 -15.80
CA PRO A 16 52.34 -32.39 -16.73
C PRO A 16 51.97 -33.16 -18.02
N GLN A 17 52.19 -32.52 -19.19
CA GLN A 17 51.83 -32.99 -20.54
C GLN A 17 50.33 -32.87 -20.94
N TYR A 18 49.49 -32.18 -20.18
CA TYR A 18 48.10 -31.93 -20.57
C TYR A 18 47.98 -30.75 -21.54
N ASN A 19 47.04 -30.82 -22.48
CA ASN A 19 46.81 -29.77 -23.47
C ASN A 19 46.25 -28.51 -22.78
N PRO A 20 46.95 -27.35 -22.82
CA PRO A 20 46.54 -26.15 -22.10
C PRO A 20 45.22 -25.55 -22.60
N ALA A 21 44.87 -25.74 -23.88
CA ALA A 21 43.60 -25.26 -24.43
C ALA A 21 42.39 -26.02 -23.87
N THR A 22 42.54 -27.34 -23.66
CA THR A 22 41.51 -28.18 -23.06
C THR A 22 41.33 -27.87 -21.58
N TYR A 23 42.43 -27.67 -20.84
CA TYR A 23 42.40 -27.25 -19.44
C TYR A 23 41.66 -25.92 -19.25
N MET A 24 41.91 -24.94 -20.13
CA MET A 24 41.24 -23.64 -20.06
C MET A 24 39.73 -23.75 -20.30
N LEU A 25 39.28 -24.63 -21.20
CA LEU A 25 37.87 -24.88 -21.43
C LEU A 25 37.19 -25.55 -20.22
N GLU A 26 37.83 -26.54 -19.60
CA GLU A 26 37.30 -27.21 -18.39
C GLU A 26 37.19 -26.23 -17.22
N VAL A 27 38.19 -25.38 -16.99
CA VAL A 27 38.14 -24.38 -15.91
C VAL A 27 37.06 -23.33 -16.17
N ILE A 28 36.86 -22.91 -17.43
CA ILE A 28 35.80 -21.96 -17.80
C ILE A 28 34.42 -22.61 -17.62
N ASP A 29 34.22 -23.84 -18.07
CA ASP A 29 32.96 -24.57 -17.95
C ASP A 29 32.58 -24.80 -16.47
N ASP A 30 33.55 -25.23 -15.66
CA ASP A 30 33.37 -25.43 -14.23
C ASP A 30 33.13 -24.10 -13.49
N SER A 31 33.76 -23.00 -13.92
CA SER A 31 33.48 -21.66 -13.36
C SER A 31 32.06 -21.16 -13.64
N ILE A 32 31.46 -21.58 -14.77
CA ILE A 32 30.07 -21.28 -15.12
C ILE A 32 29.12 -22.12 -14.25
N GLY A 33 29.46 -23.40 -13.97
CA GLY A 33 28.70 -24.28 -13.08
C GLY A 33 28.77 -23.90 -11.59
N ARG A 34 29.90 -23.36 -11.12
CA ARG A 34 30.12 -22.98 -9.71
C ARG A 34 29.38 -21.73 -9.24
N ASN A 35 28.95 -20.87 -10.18
CA ASN A 35 28.20 -19.65 -9.89
C ASN A 35 26.74 -19.72 -10.35
N VAL A 36 26.14 -20.92 -10.41
CA VAL A 36 24.68 -21.06 -10.54
C VAL A 36 24.05 -20.60 -9.23
N LYS A 37 23.77 -19.29 -9.15
CA LYS A 37 23.03 -18.72 -8.02
C LYS A 37 21.63 -19.30 -8.03
N ASP A 38 21.28 -19.99 -6.95
CA ASP A 38 19.91 -20.46 -6.78
C ASP A 38 19.01 -19.28 -6.45
N TYR A 39 18.35 -18.76 -7.49
CA TYR A 39 17.43 -17.64 -7.38
C TYR A 39 16.25 -17.93 -6.44
N SER A 40 15.93 -19.20 -6.15
CA SER A 40 14.87 -19.55 -5.21
C SER A 40 15.28 -19.26 -3.76
N VAL A 41 16.52 -19.56 -3.40
CA VAL A 41 17.10 -19.26 -2.07
C VAL A 41 17.34 -17.77 -1.91
N GLU A 42 17.81 -17.10 -2.97
CA GLU A 42 18.01 -15.64 -2.95
C GLU A 42 16.68 -14.88 -2.87
N TYR A 43 15.64 -15.34 -3.58
CA TYR A 43 14.29 -14.79 -3.44
C TYR A 43 13.72 -15.02 -2.03
N THR A 44 13.87 -16.23 -1.47
CA THR A 44 13.35 -16.56 -0.13
C THR A 44 13.95 -15.68 0.97
N ASN A 45 15.23 -15.31 0.84
CA ASN A 45 15.93 -14.42 1.77
C ASN A 45 15.72 -12.92 1.48
N SER A 46 15.07 -12.58 0.36
CA SER A 46 14.81 -11.19 -0.04
C SER A 46 13.59 -10.60 0.68
N ALA A 47 13.62 -9.28 0.90
CA ALA A 47 12.49 -8.51 1.42
C ALA A 47 11.23 -8.64 0.53
N LEU A 48 11.40 -8.97 -0.75
CA LEU A 48 10.28 -9.18 -1.68
C LEU A 48 9.45 -10.42 -1.31
N CYS A 49 10.09 -11.52 -0.88
CA CYS A 49 9.37 -12.73 -0.46
C CYS A 49 8.58 -12.47 0.83
N ALA A 50 9.13 -11.70 1.77
CA ALA A 50 8.40 -11.31 2.99
C ALA A 50 7.13 -10.51 2.63
N LYS A 51 7.25 -9.50 1.76
CA LYS A 51 6.12 -8.68 1.31
C LYS A 51 5.06 -9.49 0.55
N ASN A 52 5.49 -10.39 -0.33
CA ASN A 52 4.57 -11.27 -1.08
C ASN A 52 3.85 -12.24 -0.14
N ARG A 53 4.52 -12.78 0.88
CA ARG A 53 3.89 -13.64 1.90
C ARG A 53 2.81 -12.90 2.67
N GLU A 54 3.08 -11.67 3.12
CA GLU A 54 2.09 -10.83 3.81
C GLU A 54 0.86 -10.56 2.93
N THR A 55 1.08 -10.27 1.65
CA THR A 55 0.01 -9.99 0.69
C THR A 55 -0.87 -11.22 0.45
N VAL A 56 -0.26 -12.41 0.32
CA VAL A 56 -1.01 -13.66 0.14
C VAL A 56 -1.82 -13.99 1.40
N ILE A 57 -1.24 -13.88 2.58
CA ILE A 57 -1.95 -14.15 3.85
C ILE A 57 -3.14 -13.20 4.01
N PHE A 58 -2.93 -11.91 3.77
CA PHE A 58 -3.98 -10.91 3.83
C PHE A 58 -5.11 -11.24 2.83
N GLY A 59 -4.79 -11.51 1.56
CA GLY A 59 -5.78 -11.87 0.54
C GLY A 59 -6.57 -13.15 0.85
N THR A 60 -5.92 -14.19 1.39
CA THR A 60 -6.60 -15.47 1.71
C THR A 60 -7.53 -15.41 2.92
N THR A 61 -7.35 -14.44 3.82
CA THR A 61 -8.19 -14.30 5.03
C THR A 61 -9.62 -13.85 4.69
N PHE A 62 -9.82 -13.30 3.49
CA PHE A 62 -11.06 -12.63 3.08
C PHE A 62 -11.82 -13.35 1.96
N TYR A 63 -11.43 -14.58 1.63
CA TYR A 63 -12.02 -15.35 0.54
C TYR A 63 -13.42 -15.89 0.91
N GLN A 64 -14.45 -15.43 0.20
CA GLN A 64 -15.83 -15.96 0.20
C GLN A 64 -16.49 -16.09 1.58
N LEU A 65 -16.70 -14.94 2.24
CA LEU A 65 -17.44 -14.90 3.50
C LEU A 65 -18.95 -15.02 3.22
N SER A 66 -19.55 -16.17 3.53
CA SER A 66 -20.99 -16.42 3.35
C SER A 66 -21.85 -15.55 4.29
N ALA A 67 -22.87 -14.87 3.75
CA ALA A 67 -23.73 -13.91 4.45
C ALA A 67 -24.77 -14.55 5.39
N ASP A 68 -24.29 -15.07 6.53
CA ASP A 68 -25.15 -15.53 7.63
C ASP A 68 -25.23 -14.44 8.72
N SER A 69 -26.31 -14.35 9.50
CA SER A 69 -26.54 -13.22 10.45
C SER A 69 -25.43 -13.05 11.51
N MET A 70 -24.72 -14.13 11.85
CA MET A 70 -23.57 -14.09 12.77
C MET A 70 -22.29 -13.53 12.12
N LYS A 71 -22.24 -13.46 10.78
CA LYS A 71 -21.08 -13.05 9.97
C LYS A 71 -21.19 -11.60 9.46
N ILE A 72 -22.30 -10.89 9.72
CA ILE A 72 -22.45 -9.46 9.36
C ILE A 72 -21.35 -8.62 10.02
N ASN A 73 -21.05 -8.87 11.29
CA ASN A 73 -19.93 -8.20 11.98
C ASN A 73 -18.59 -8.44 11.30
N SER A 74 -18.38 -9.63 10.72
CA SER A 74 -17.18 -9.96 9.97
C SER A 74 -17.11 -9.23 8.62
N HIS A 75 -18.24 -9.03 7.92
CA HIS A 75 -18.29 -8.18 6.73
C HIS A 75 -18.06 -6.70 7.03
N ILE A 76 -18.62 -6.17 8.13
CA ILE A 76 -18.35 -4.79 8.54
C ILE A 76 -16.87 -4.61 8.92
N GLY A 77 -16.30 -5.58 9.64
CA GLY A 77 -14.87 -5.59 9.96
C GLY A 77 -13.96 -5.68 8.74
N LEU A 78 -14.40 -6.38 7.69
CA LEU A 78 -13.72 -6.45 6.41
C LEU A 78 -13.70 -5.10 5.69
N ILE A 79 -14.86 -4.45 5.53
CA ILE A 79 -14.98 -3.11 4.94
C ILE A 79 -14.07 -2.13 5.69
N TYR A 80 -14.09 -2.19 7.02
CA TYR A 80 -13.24 -1.37 7.87
C TYR A 80 -11.74 -1.61 7.64
N ASN A 81 -11.31 -2.87 7.57
CA ASN A 81 -9.90 -3.22 7.37
C ASN A 81 -9.41 -2.80 5.97
N ASN A 82 -10.22 -3.01 4.93
CA ASN A 82 -9.89 -2.59 3.57
C ASN A 82 -9.78 -1.07 3.45
N MET A 83 -10.72 -0.34 4.06
CA MET A 83 -10.64 1.12 4.18
C MET A 83 -9.35 1.58 4.86
N ASP A 84 -9.03 1.02 6.02
CA ASP A 84 -7.84 1.43 6.77
C ASP A 84 -6.55 1.11 5.99
N PHE A 85 -6.49 -0.09 5.39
CA PHE A 85 -5.36 -0.53 4.60
C PHE A 85 -5.08 0.39 3.42
N ILE A 86 -6.09 0.70 2.58
CA ILE A 86 -5.90 1.58 1.42
C ILE A 86 -5.61 3.01 1.85
N GLY A 87 -6.27 3.51 2.90
CA GLY A 87 -6.10 4.87 3.42
C GLY A 87 -4.70 5.11 3.97
N VAL A 88 -4.25 4.27 4.90
CA VAL A 88 -2.95 4.39 5.56
C VAL A 88 -1.81 4.18 4.57
N THR A 89 -1.94 3.22 3.65
CA THR A 89 -0.91 2.95 2.63
C THR A 89 -0.69 4.14 1.69
N ASN A 90 -1.76 4.75 1.19
CA ASN A 90 -1.65 5.93 0.32
C ASN A 90 -1.08 7.13 1.09
N LEU A 91 -1.54 7.33 2.32
CA LEU A 91 -1.11 8.45 3.16
C LEU A 91 0.40 8.37 3.49
N MET A 92 0.93 7.18 3.79
CA MET A 92 2.37 6.98 4.01
C MET A 92 3.21 7.07 2.72
N THR A 93 2.69 6.56 1.60
CA THR A 93 3.43 6.55 0.33
C THR A 93 3.62 7.97 -0.20
N MET A 94 2.55 8.77 -0.18
CA MET A 94 2.56 10.13 -0.70
C MET A 94 3.40 11.09 0.14
N LEU A 95 3.47 10.85 1.46
CA LEU A 95 4.34 11.60 2.34
C LEU A 95 5.81 11.57 1.87
N LYS A 96 6.33 10.39 1.56
CA LYS A 96 7.73 10.18 1.18
C LYS A 96 8.05 10.81 -0.17
N VAL A 97 7.15 10.65 -1.13
CA VAL A 97 7.26 11.27 -2.46
C VAL A 97 7.28 12.79 -2.33
N ALA A 98 6.31 13.37 -1.62
CA ALA A 98 6.22 14.82 -1.42
C ALA A 98 7.44 15.40 -0.67
N CYS A 99 7.98 14.69 0.33
CA CYS A 99 9.20 15.11 1.04
C CYS A 99 10.43 15.13 0.11
N THR A 100 10.52 14.18 -0.81
CA THR A 100 11.63 14.07 -1.77
C THR A 100 11.58 15.19 -2.81
N GLU A 101 10.39 15.47 -3.36
CA GLU A 101 10.20 16.51 -4.38
C GLU A 101 10.41 17.92 -3.84
N ARG A 102 10.19 18.15 -2.54
CA ARG A 102 10.35 19.46 -1.91
C ARG A 102 11.74 20.08 -2.12
N ALA A 103 12.80 19.26 -2.10
CA ALA A 103 14.15 19.75 -2.33
C ALA A 103 14.33 20.33 -3.74
N VAL A 104 13.70 19.69 -4.73
CA VAL A 104 13.68 20.15 -6.13
C VAL A 104 12.87 21.45 -6.24
N PHE A 105 11.69 21.51 -5.63
CA PHE A 105 10.85 22.70 -5.60
C PHE A 105 11.59 23.92 -5.04
N TYR A 106 12.30 23.78 -3.91
CA TYR A 106 13.04 24.89 -3.34
C TYR A 106 14.17 25.37 -4.26
N ARG A 107 14.88 24.45 -4.92
CA ARG A 107 15.92 24.80 -5.89
C ARG A 107 15.36 25.60 -7.07
N GLU A 108 14.24 25.14 -7.65
CA GLU A 108 13.63 25.76 -8.83
C GLU A 108 12.95 27.10 -8.50
N ARG A 109 12.44 27.23 -7.27
CA ARG A 109 11.89 28.49 -6.77
C ARG A 109 12.96 29.56 -6.53
N MET A 110 14.14 29.20 -6.04
CA MET A 110 15.25 30.16 -5.87
C MET A 110 15.76 30.70 -7.21
N SER A 111 15.57 29.94 -8.29
CA SER A 111 15.83 30.38 -9.67
C SER A 111 14.65 31.10 -10.33
N ASN A 112 13.57 31.37 -9.61
CA ASN A 112 12.36 32.05 -10.10
C ASN A 112 11.68 31.39 -11.32
N TYR A 113 11.71 30.05 -11.46
CA TYR A 113 11.04 29.36 -12.57
C TYR A 113 9.51 29.37 -12.47
N TYR A 114 8.94 29.10 -11.29
CA TYR A 114 7.49 29.08 -11.08
C TYR A 114 7.11 29.35 -9.62
N GLY A 115 5.85 29.76 -9.40
CA GLY A 115 5.28 30.01 -8.08
C GLY A 115 4.71 28.76 -7.39
N PRO A 116 4.33 28.85 -6.10
CA PRO A 116 3.76 27.71 -5.37
C PRO A 116 2.40 27.26 -5.89
N LEU A 117 1.56 28.18 -6.40
CA LEU A 117 0.22 27.82 -6.90
C LEU A 117 0.27 26.91 -8.15
N PRO A 118 1.02 27.24 -9.22
CA PRO A 118 1.19 26.35 -10.36
C PRO A 118 1.72 24.96 -9.98
N TYR A 119 2.64 24.89 -9.01
CA TYR A 119 3.20 23.63 -8.52
C TYR A 119 2.16 22.76 -7.81
N SER A 120 1.40 23.33 -6.87
CA SER A 120 0.36 22.57 -6.17
C SER A 120 -0.73 22.09 -7.11
N LEU A 121 -1.10 22.90 -8.12
CA LEU A 121 -2.07 22.49 -9.13
C LEU A 121 -1.53 21.37 -10.03
N SER A 122 -0.27 21.42 -10.45
CA SER A 122 0.31 20.35 -11.27
C SER A 122 0.37 19.02 -10.52
N VAL A 123 0.73 19.04 -9.23
CA VAL A 123 0.73 17.84 -8.39
C VAL A 123 -0.69 17.29 -8.27
N TRP A 124 -1.68 18.15 -8.00
CA TRP A 124 -3.09 17.75 -7.93
C TRP A 124 -3.58 17.09 -9.22
N PHE A 125 -3.29 17.68 -10.39
CA PHE A 125 -3.67 17.09 -11.68
C PHE A 125 -2.96 15.78 -11.99
N ALA A 126 -1.72 15.60 -11.52
CA ALA A 126 -0.99 14.35 -11.68
C ALA A 126 -1.56 13.23 -10.78
N GLU A 127 -2.08 13.58 -9.61
CA GLU A 127 -2.63 12.62 -8.64
C GLU A 127 -4.00 12.07 -9.04
N VAL A 128 -4.89 12.89 -9.62
CA VAL A 128 -6.24 12.46 -10.02
C VAL A 128 -6.24 11.17 -10.88
N PRO A 129 -5.51 11.08 -12.01
CA PRO A 129 -5.51 9.87 -12.83
C PRO A 129 -4.84 8.69 -12.12
N TYR A 130 -3.82 8.95 -11.30
CA TYR A 130 -3.15 7.91 -10.52
C TYR A 130 -4.11 7.25 -9.52
N LEU A 131 -4.85 8.07 -8.76
CA LEU A 131 -5.83 7.60 -7.78
C LEU A 131 -6.98 6.83 -8.44
N ILE A 132 -7.46 7.26 -9.61
CA ILE A 132 -8.49 6.52 -10.35
C ILE A 132 -8.02 5.10 -10.70
N VAL A 133 -6.81 4.97 -11.26
CA VAL A 133 -6.26 3.65 -11.63
C VAL A 133 -6.06 2.75 -10.42
N VAL A 134 -5.48 3.29 -9.34
CA VAL A 134 -5.26 2.55 -8.09
C VAL A 134 -6.59 2.00 -7.54
N ILE A 135 -7.65 2.79 -7.60
CA ILE A 135 -8.93 2.44 -6.99
C ILE A 135 -9.71 1.47 -7.87
N ILE A 136 -9.67 1.63 -9.20
CA ILE A 136 -10.25 0.63 -10.11
C ILE A 136 -9.60 -0.73 -9.85
N LEU A 137 -8.28 -0.79 -9.77
CA LEU A 137 -7.56 -2.05 -9.53
C LEU A 137 -7.90 -2.64 -8.16
N PHE A 138 -7.89 -1.81 -7.10
CA PHE A 138 -8.16 -2.27 -5.74
C PHE A 138 -9.61 -2.75 -5.56
N VAL A 139 -10.58 -1.92 -5.91
CA VAL A 139 -12.02 -2.21 -5.72
C VAL A 139 -12.46 -3.39 -6.58
N THR A 140 -11.96 -3.50 -7.81
CA THR A 140 -12.31 -4.65 -8.67
C THR A 140 -11.84 -5.95 -8.02
N ILE A 141 -10.58 -6.02 -7.56
CA ILE A 141 -10.04 -7.23 -6.91
C ILE A 141 -10.81 -7.56 -5.63
N GLU A 142 -11.11 -6.54 -4.80
CA GLU A 142 -11.91 -6.71 -3.59
C GLU A 142 -13.31 -7.26 -3.91
N TYR A 143 -13.95 -6.76 -4.97
CA TYR A 143 -15.28 -7.19 -5.38
C TYR A 143 -15.34 -8.69 -5.68
N TRP A 144 -14.39 -9.19 -6.47
CA TRP A 144 -14.28 -10.61 -6.81
C TRP A 144 -13.89 -11.50 -5.63
N LEU A 145 -13.12 -10.99 -4.66
CA LEU A 145 -12.67 -11.78 -3.50
C LEU A 145 -13.79 -12.00 -2.47
N VAL A 146 -14.62 -10.98 -2.27
CA VAL A 146 -15.64 -10.96 -1.21
C VAL A 146 -17.00 -11.48 -1.70
N ASP A 147 -17.24 -11.48 -3.01
CA ASP A 147 -18.52 -11.87 -3.63
C ASP A 147 -19.66 -10.94 -3.16
N TRP A 148 -19.48 -9.63 -3.39
CA TRP A 148 -20.52 -8.64 -3.11
C TRP A 148 -21.69 -8.78 -4.10
N ASN A 149 -22.85 -8.21 -3.75
CA ASN A 149 -24.09 -8.37 -4.52
C ASN A 149 -24.06 -7.54 -5.81
N ASP A 150 -24.22 -8.19 -6.97
CA ASP A 150 -24.19 -7.63 -8.33
C ASP A 150 -25.34 -6.64 -8.64
N LYS A 151 -25.42 -5.52 -7.91
CA LYS A 151 -26.39 -4.43 -8.16
C LYS A 151 -25.70 -3.19 -8.72
N ALA A 152 -26.47 -2.35 -9.42
CA ALA A 152 -26.01 -1.11 -10.05
C ALA A 152 -25.40 -0.04 -9.09
N ASP A 153 -25.33 -0.33 -7.79
CA ASP A 153 -24.74 0.53 -6.76
C ASP A 153 -23.19 0.44 -6.73
N ASP A 154 -22.59 -0.43 -7.55
CA ASP A 154 -21.13 -0.61 -7.67
C ASP A 154 -20.39 0.69 -8.03
N PHE A 155 -20.99 1.54 -8.86
CA PHE A 155 -20.39 2.83 -9.22
C PHE A 155 -20.35 3.78 -8.02
N PHE A 156 -21.39 3.77 -7.18
CA PHE A 156 -21.41 4.55 -5.95
C PHE A 156 -20.40 4.03 -4.94
N PHE A 157 -20.25 2.70 -4.83
CA PHE A 157 -19.22 2.07 -4.00
C PHE A 157 -17.81 2.51 -4.41
N MET A 158 -17.48 2.42 -5.71
CA MET A 158 -16.20 2.84 -6.26
C MET A 158 -15.94 4.35 -6.07
N PHE A 159 -16.96 5.19 -6.30
CA PHE A 159 -16.85 6.64 -6.14
C PHE A 159 -16.58 7.04 -4.67
N VAL A 160 -17.24 6.36 -3.73
CA VAL A 160 -17.07 6.59 -2.29
C VAL A 160 -15.66 6.20 -1.82
N PHE A 161 -15.10 5.09 -2.31
CA PHE A 161 -13.69 4.75 -2.11
C PHE A 161 -12.74 5.81 -2.69
N TYR A 162 -13.04 6.32 -3.88
CA TYR A 162 -12.27 7.41 -4.50
C TYR A 162 -12.22 8.68 -3.65
N LEU A 163 -13.36 9.13 -3.14
CA LEU A 163 -13.41 10.30 -2.28
C LEU A 163 -12.58 10.12 -1.00
N TYR A 164 -12.64 8.95 -0.37
CA TYR A 164 -11.86 8.69 0.84
C TYR A 164 -10.35 8.62 0.58
N THR A 165 -9.91 7.84 -0.40
CA THR A 165 -8.48 7.69 -0.70
C THR A 165 -7.88 9.03 -1.13
N SER A 166 -8.62 9.85 -1.88
CA SER A 166 -8.20 11.20 -2.23
C SER A 166 -8.07 12.11 -1.00
N ALA A 167 -9.04 12.09 -0.09
CA ALA A 167 -8.97 12.86 1.16
C ALA A 167 -7.74 12.49 2.00
N CYS A 168 -7.46 11.18 2.17
CA CYS A 168 -6.27 10.70 2.87
C CYS A 168 -4.96 11.13 2.19
N THR A 169 -4.91 11.09 0.86
CA THR A 169 -3.75 11.50 0.06
C THR A 169 -3.43 12.98 0.26
N TYR A 170 -4.44 13.85 0.17
CA TYR A 170 -4.23 15.30 0.35
C TYR A 170 -3.91 15.67 1.80
N ILE A 171 -4.46 14.97 2.79
CA ILE A 171 -4.06 15.13 4.20
C ILE A 171 -2.58 14.76 4.38
N GLY A 172 -2.11 13.67 3.74
CA GLY A 172 -0.71 13.26 3.75
C GLY A 172 0.22 14.30 3.12
N GLN A 173 -0.17 14.85 1.96
CA GLN A 173 0.58 15.91 1.27
C GLN A 173 0.61 17.21 2.10
N TRP A 174 -0.51 17.59 2.73
CA TRP A 174 -0.57 18.74 3.62
C TRP A 174 0.35 18.59 4.83
N MET A 175 0.45 17.38 5.39
CA MET A 175 1.38 17.09 6.48
C MET A 175 2.85 17.19 6.04
N SER A 176 3.16 16.74 4.82
CA SER A 176 4.50 16.90 4.22
C SER A 176 4.92 18.36 4.11
N ALA A 177 3.97 19.25 3.80
CA ALA A 177 4.21 20.68 3.71
C ALA A 177 4.47 21.35 5.07
N LEU A 178 3.82 20.88 6.14
CA LEU A 178 3.99 21.42 7.49
C LEU A 178 5.31 21.00 8.15
N MET A 179 5.77 19.78 7.88
CA MET A 179 6.89 19.18 8.59
C MET A 179 8.20 19.33 7.79
N LEU A 180 9.26 19.82 8.43
CA LEU A 180 10.56 20.02 7.78
C LEU A 180 11.36 18.73 7.56
N ASN A 181 11.09 17.67 8.34
CA ASN A 181 11.85 16.42 8.33
C ASN A 181 10.92 15.23 8.05
N GLU A 182 11.31 14.36 7.10
CA GLU A 182 10.57 13.15 6.74
C GLU A 182 10.28 12.26 7.94
N LYS A 183 11.26 12.07 8.84
CA LYS A 183 11.09 11.19 10.01
C LYS A 183 10.02 11.72 10.97
N VAL A 184 10.00 13.03 11.20
CA VAL A 184 8.99 13.68 12.06
C VAL A 184 7.63 13.66 11.39
N ALA A 185 7.59 13.90 10.07
CA ALA A 185 6.38 13.86 9.28
C ALA A 185 5.74 12.46 9.30
N ASN A 186 6.54 11.40 9.25
CA ASN A 186 6.06 10.02 9.29
C ASN A 186 5.41 9.67 10.63
N VAL A 187 5.98 10.16 11.74
CA VAL A 187 5.39 9.99 13.08
C VAL A 187 4.08 10.76 13.20
N ALA A 188 4.03 12.01 12.69
CA ALA A 188 2.81 12.83 12.72
C ALA A 188 1.68 12.21 11.87
N VAL A 189 2.03 11.71 10.69
CA VAL A 189 1.15 10.92 9.82
C VAL A 189 0.60 9.69 10.55
N GLY A 190 1.46 8.93 11.22
CA GLY A 190 1.03 7.77 12.02
C GLY A 190 0.08 8.13 13.16
N ALA A 191 0.29 9.27 13.82
CA ALA A 191 -0.62 9.75 14.85
C ALA A 191 -1.99 10.13 14.27
N ILE A 192 -2.02 10.80 13.11
CA ILE A 192 -3.27 11.15 12.42
C ILE A 192 -3.99 9.91 11.91
N SER A 193 -3.28 8.91 11.37
CA SER A 193 -3.92 7.67 10.94
C SER A 193 -4.56 6.93 12.11
N CYS A 194 -3.91 6.91 13.28
CA CYS A 194 -4.53 6.37 14.50
C CYS A 194 -5.80 7.13 14.90
N LEU A 195 -5.83 8.46 14.74
CA LEU A 195 -7.04 9.25 15.00
C LEU A 195 -8.16 8.95 13.99
N LEU A 196 -7.84 8.86 12.70
CA LEU A 196 -8.78 8.49 11.65
C LEU A 196 -9.36 7.08 11.89
N ASN A 197 -8.54 6.16 12.38
CA ASN A 197 -8.89 4.79 12.71
C ASN A 197 -9.80 4.71 13.96
N LEU A 198 -9.42 5.38 15.05
CA LEU A 198 -10.17 5.37 16.32
C LEU A 198 -11.58 5.98 16.17
N PHE A 199 -11.70 7.08 15.44
CA PHE A 199 -12.95 7.82 15.26
C PHE A 199 -13.74 7.42 14.00
N SER A 200 -13.33 6.35 13.33
CA SER A 200 -14.03 5.78 12.16
C SER A 200 -15.44 5.25 12.48
N GLY A 201 -15.72 4.93 13.74
CA GLY A 201 -17.01 4.40 14.18
C GLY A 201 -17.08 2.88 14.31
N TYR A 202 -16.08 2.13 13.82
CA TYR A 202 -16.00 0.67 14.01
C TYR A 202 -15.45 0.29 15.39
N LEU A 203 -14.25 0.80 15.74
CA LEU A 203 -13.62 0.53 17.04
C LEU A 203 -14.37 1.15 18.22
N LEU A 204 -14.92 2.35 18.01
CA LEU A 204 -15.72 3.05 19.01
C LEU A 204 -17.06 3.47 18.38
N PRO A 205 -18.17 2.77 18.70
CA PRO A 205 -19.46 3.12 18.15
C PRO A 205 -19.92 4.49 18.65
N ARG A 206 -20.62 5.23 17.79
CA ARG A 206 -21.03 6.62 18.03
C ARG A 206 -21.94 6.80 19.25
N THR A 207 -22.68 5.76 19.61
CA THR A 207 -23.58 5.71 20.78
C THR A 207 -22.82 5.68 22.11
N ALA A 208 -21.68 4.99 22.17
CA ALA A 208 -20.84 4.89 23.37
C ALA A 208 -19.96 6.13 23.62
N MET A 209 -19.86 7.05 22.65
CA MET A 209 -18.97 8.21 22.73
C MET A 209 -19.56 9.34 23.61
N LYS A 210 -18.76 9.90 24.51
CA LYS A 210 -19.15 11.09 25.29
C LYS A 210 -19.48 12.26 24.35
N VAL A 211 -20.50 13.06 24.72
CA VAL A 211 -21.04 14.15 23.89
C VAL A 211 -19.95 15.09 23.36
N GLY A 212 -18.94 15.41 24.19
CA GLY A 212 -17.82 16.28 23.84
C GLY A 212 -16.85 15.73 22.80
N TYR A 213 -16.89 14.45 22.43
CA TYR A 213 -16.06 13.89 21.34
C TYR A 213 -16.87 13.62 20.07
N LYS A 214 -18.21 13.66 20.15
CA LYS A 214 -19.09 13.41 18.99
C LYS A 214 -18.85 14.40 17.86
N TRP A 215 -18.46 15.65 18.16
CA TRP A 215 -18.16 16.63 17.12
C TRP A 215 -16.95 16.23 16.26
N PHE A 216 -15.97 15.54 16.85
CA PHE A 216 -14.75 15.14 16.15
C PHE A 216 -15.03 14.13 15.03
N THR A 217 -16.07 13.30 15.19
CA THR A 217 -16.51 12.37 14.14
C THR A 217 -16.97 13.08 12.87
N TYR A 218 -17.43 14.33 12.95
CA TYR A 218 -17.82 15.10 11.77
C TYR A 218 -16.65 15.69 10.98
N LEU A 219 -15.46 15.75 11.58
CA LEU A 219 -14.25 16.19 10.86
C LEU A 219 -13.53 15.03 10.17
N MET A 220 -13.77 13.80 10.61
CA MET A 220 -13.02 12.64 10.14
C MET A 220 -13.69 12.02 8.91
N PRO A 221 -13.04 11.99 7.74
CA PRO A 221 -13.61 11.39 6.54
C PRO A 221 -13.87 9.88 6.68
N SER A 222 -13.13 9.20 7.57
CA SER A 222 -13.29 7.76 7.82
C SER A 222 -14.67 7.37 8.37
N SER A 223 -15.29 8.23 9.21
CA SER A 223 -16.61 7.95 9.77
C SER A 223 -17.71 7.98 8.71
N TYR A 224 -17.63 8.94 7.79
CA TYR A 224 -18.54 9.06 6.67
C TYR A 224 -18.38 7.91 5.68
N LEU A 225 -17.13 7.52 5.40
CA LEU A 225 -16.86 6.40 4.49
C LEU A 225 -17.48 5.12 5.01
N LEU A 226 -17.18 4.74 6.26
CA LEU A 226 -17.69 3.49 6.83
C LEU A 226 -19.22 3.46 6.83
N THR A 227 -19.87 4.56 7.22
CA THR A 227 -21.34 4.66 7.22
C THR A 227 -21.92 4.59 5.81
N ALA A 228 -21.26 5.21 4.82
CA ALA A 228 -21.70 5.17 3.42
C ALA A 228 -21.56 3.76 2.83
N LEU A 229 -20.43 3.09 3.04
CA LEU A 229 -20.20 1.72 2.55
C LEU A 229 -21.14 0.71 3.21
N MET A 230 -21.35 0.81 4.53
CA MET A 230 -22.35 0.00 5.22
C MET A 230 -23.75 0.26 4.70
N GLY A 231 -24.11 1.53 4.44
CA GLY A 231 -25.40 1.92 3.90
C GLY A 231 -25.67 1.37 2.50
N VAL A 232 -24.67 1.38 1.62
CA VAL A 232 -24.76 0.81 0.27
C VAL A 232 -24.96 -0.71 0.33
N GLN A 233 -24.22 -1.39 1.21
CA GLN A 233 -24.22 -2.85 1.22
C GLN A 233 -25.39 -3.47 2.01
N PHE A 234 -25.80 -2.85 3.12
CA PHE A 234 -26.81 -3.36 4.04
C PHE A 234 -28.11 -2.54 4.03
N GLY A 235 -28.23 -1.54 3.14
CA GLY A 235 -29.38 -0.64 3.07
C GLY A 235 -30.73 -1.32 2.82
N ASP A 236 -30.74 -2.49 2.18
CA ASP A 236 -31.96 -3.30 1.91
C ASP A 236 -32.40 -4.15 3.13
N ASN A 237 -31.51 -4.37 4.13
CA ASN A 237 -31.76 -5.21 5.32
C ASN A 237 -31.88 -4.35 6.59
N GLN A 238 -32.73 -3.31 6.57
CA GLN A 238 -32.85 -2.33 7.66
C GLN A 238 -33.32 -2.90 9.01
N ASP A 239 -33.89 -4.11 9.04
CA ASP A 239 -34.34 -4.77 10.27
C ASP A 239 -33.18 -5.22 11.19
N ILE A 240 -31.94 -5.28 10.69
CA ILE A 240 -30.78 -5.78 11.47
C ILE A 240 -29.93 -4.62 12.04
N MET A 241 -30.01 -3.43 11.44
CA MET A 241 -29.21 -2.25 11.81
C MET A 241 -29.79 -1.42 12.97
N THR A 242 -31.01 -1.73 13.43
CA THR A 242 -31.69 -1.02 14.53
C THR A 242 -31.41 -1.62 15.91
N VAL A 243 -30.64 -2.71 16.00
CA VAL A 243 -30.32 -3.40 17.26
C VAL A 243 -28.81 -3.41 17.51
N THR A 244 -28.16 -2.25 17.46
CA THR A 244 -26.83 -1.98 18.07
C THR A 244 -26.69 -0.48 18.31
#